data_AF-A0A822EM12-F1
#
_entry.id   AF-A0A822EM12-F1
#
_cell.length_a   1.000
_cell.length_b   1.000
_cell.length_c   1.000
_cell.angle_alpha   90.00
_cell.angle_beta   90.00
_cell.angle_gamma   90.00
#
_symmetry.space_group_name_H-M   'P 1'
#
loop_
_entity.id
_entity.type
_entity.pdbx_description
1 polymer ?
#
loop_
_entity_poly.entity_id
_entity_poly.type
_entity_poly.pdbx_seq_one_letter_code
_entity_poly.pdbx_strand_id
1 'polypeptide(L)'
;MKYQENDGIRQYQTDDFYNYLSQTRHKRNARQELLCVAVTVADIYLNEIWDFVYGQAQAIDGVGVYSFARLDPLFSASLQTLLSFSLTDGHRVIILRRCVKILLHELGHLFGLKHCIYYICLMNGANNEIEMDRQPLYLCPVCLRKLYSTLQFNVRDV
;
A
#
# COMPACT_ATOMS: atom_id res chain seq x y z
N MET A 1 -4.14 13.18 15.93
CA MET A 1 -4.72 12.20 15.00
C MET A 1 -5.78 11.42 15.75
N LYS A 2 -6.96 11.30 15.16
CA LYS A 2 -8.05 10.43 15.61
C LYS A 2 -7.58 8.97 15.52
N TYR A 3 -7.90 8.23 16.56
CA TYR A 3 -7.57 6.82 16.67
C TYR A 3 -8.73 6.06 17.30
N GLN A 4 -8.74 4.75 17.09
CA GLN A 4 -9.60 3.79 17.77
C GLN A 4 -8.75 2.63 18.31
N GLU A 5 -9.34 1.84 19.20
CA GLU A 5 -8.76 0.55 19.61
C GLU A 5 -9.66 -0.56 19.09
N ASN A 6 -9.06 -1.50 18.35
CA ASN A 6 -9.73 -2.69 17.84
C ASN A 6 -8.90 -3.90 18.26
N ASP A 7 -9.50 -4.83 19.00
CA ASP A 7 -8.82 -6.00 19.59
C ASP A 7 -7.54 -5.67 20.37
N GLY A 8 -7.54 -4.54 21.11
CA GLY A 8 -6.39 -4.07 21.87
C GLY A 8 -5.26 -3.46 21.02
N ILE A 9 -5.48 -3.31 19.72
CA ILE A 9 -4.56 -2.65 18.78
C ILE A 9 -5.04 -1.23 18.52
N ARG A 10 -4.15 -0.27 18.70
CA ARG A 10 -4.42 1.13 18.34
C ARG A 10 -4.32 1.32 16.83
N GLN A 11 -5.39 1.83 16.23
CA GLN A 11 -5.49 2.12 14.80
C GLN A 11 -5.73 3.62 14.56
N TYR A 12 -5.13 4.19 13.52
CA TYR A 12 -5.26 5.61 13.19
C TYR A 12 -6.10 5.84 11.95
N GLN A 13 -6.91 6.91 11.96
CA GLN A 13 -7.76 7.21 10.81
C GLN A 13 -6.93 7.77 9.65
N THR A 14 -7.15 7.23 8.45
CA THR A 14 -6.47 7.65 7.21
C THR A 14 -6.67 9.12 6.85
N ASP A 15 -7.83 9.71 7.16
CA ASP A 15 -8.15 11.12 6.88
C ASP A 15 -7.16 12.11 7.48
N ASP A 16 -6.58 11.82 8.64
CA ASP A 16 -5.58 12.71 9.25
C ASP A 16 -4.29 12.78 8.43
N PHE A 17 -3.88 11.67 7.83
CA PHE A 17 -2.73 11.63 6.93
C PHE A 17 -3.03 12.46 5.68
N TYR A 18 -4.23 12.32 5.11
CA TYR A 18 -4.62 13.12 3.95
C TYR A 18 -4.69 14.60 4.24
N ASN A 19 -5.33 15.00 5.34
CA ASN A 19 -5.42 16.39 5.73
C ASN A 19 -4.01 17.01 5.82
N TYR A 20 -3.06 16.28 6.41
CA TYR A 20 -1.68 16.73 6.48
C TYR A 20 -0.99 16.79 5.10
N LEU A 21 -1.06 15.72 4.31
CA LEU A 21 -0.41 15.64 3.00
C LEU A 21 -1.01 16.68 2.03
N SER A 22 -2.33 16.81 1.96
CA SER A 22 -3.03 17.76 1.11
C SER A 22 -2.77 19.21 1.54
N GLN A 23 -2.78 19.52 2.84
CA GLN A 23 -2.43 20.86 3.31
C GLN A 23 -0.99 21.23 2.99
N THR A 24 -0.06 20.29 2.98
CA THR A 24 1.35 20.56 2.65
C THR A 24 1.63 20.60 1.15
N ARG A 25 0.63 20.37 0.28
CA ARG A 25 0.78 20.39 -1.18
C ARG A 25 1.32 21.71 -1.72
N HIS A 26 0.90 22.85 -1.18
CA HIS A 26 1.41 24.16 -1.61
C HIS A 26 2.90 24.38 -1.29
N LYS A 27 3.46 23.60 -0.34
CA LYS A 27 4.88 23.63 0.00
C LYS A 27 5.71 22.72 -0.91
N ARG A 28 5.06 21.83 -1.66
CA ARG A 28 5.69 20.88 -2.57
C ARG A 28 5.95 21.55 -3.90
N ASN A 29 7.13 21.31 -4.48
CA ASN A 29 7.41 21.80 -5.83
C ASN A 29 6.70 20.90 -6.83
N ALA A 30 5.52 21.33 -7.30
CA ALA A 30 4.67 20.55 -8.22
C ALA A 30 5.36 20.18 -9.55
N ARG A 31 6.49 20.82 -9.90
CA ARG A 31 7.30 20.45 -11.07
C ARG A 31 8.27 19.29 -10.81
N GLN A 32 8.50 18.91 -9.56
CA GLN A 32 9.46 17.87 -9.16
C GLN A 32 8.80 16.68 -8.44
N GLU A 33 7.61 16.85 -7.88
CA GLU A 33 6.90 15.82 -7.15
C GLU A 33 5.58 15.47 -7.82
N LEU A 34 5.51 14.27 -8.40
CA LEU A 34 4.31 13.77 -9.08
C LEU A 34 3.28 13.21 -8.10
N LEU A 35 3.74 12.50 -7.06
CA LEU A 35 2.94 11.84 -6.03
C LEU A 35 3.61 11.98 -4.66
N CYS A 36 2.83 12.01 -3.59
CA CYS A 36 3.33 12.01 -2.21
C CYS A 36 2.65 10.94 -1.38
N VAL A 37 3.44 10.04 -0.81
CA VAL A 37 2.94 8.86 -0.13
C VAL A 37 3.49 8.82 1.29
N ALA A 38 2.59 8.76 2.27
CA ALA A 38 2.95 8.45 3.65
C ALA A 38 3.08 6.92 3.82
N VAL A 39 4.15 6.50 4.49
CA VAL A 39 4.37 5.10 4.86
C VAL A 39 4.44 5.03 6.38
N THR A 40 3.70 4.10 6.98
CA THR A 40 3.65 3.94 8.44
C THR A 40 3.73 2.48 8.86
N VAL A 41 4.18 2.23 10.09
CA VAL A 41 4.10 0.93 10.76
C VAL A 41 2.97 0.89 11.79
N ALA A 42 2.20 1.98 11.91
CA ALA A 42 0.99 2.00 12.72
C ALA A 42 -0.19 1.41 11.93
N ASP A 43 -1.09 0.70 12.61
CA ASP A 43 -2.29 0.18 11.96
C ASP A 43 -3.24 1.32 11.59
N ILE A 44 -3.95 1.19 10.48
CA ILE A 44 -4.80 2.27 9.93
C ILE A 44 -6.17 1.76 9.51
N TYR A 45 -7.16 2.65 9.59
CA TYR A 45 -8.54 2.36 9.21
C TYR A 45 -9.16 3.53 8.43
N LEU A 46 -10.21 3.23 7.65
CA LEU A 46 -10.89 4.21 6.81
C LEU A 46 -11.96 4.99 7.59
N ASN A 47 -12.96 4.26 8.08
CA ASN A 47 -14.08 4.77 8.86
C ASN A 47 -14.63 3.64 9.75
N GLU A 48 -15.65 3.94 10.55
CA GLU A 48 -16.23 3.04 11.55
C GLU A 48 -16.82 1.72 11.00
N ILE A 49 -16.95 1.58 9.67
CA ILE A 49 -17.47 0.38 9.01
C ILE A 49 -16.35 -0.61 8.65
N TRP A 50 -15.10 -0.15 8.54
CA TRP A 50 -13.96 -0.98 8.13
C TRP A 50 -13.09 -1.37 9.31
N ASP A 51 -12.75 -2.66 9.40
CA ASP A 51 -11.85 -3.17 10.45
C ASP A 51 -10.43 -2.61 10.32
N PHE A 52 -9.89 -2.59 9.09
CA PHE A 52 -8.58 -2.00 8.76
C PHE A 52 -8.43 -1.84 7.25
N VAL A 53 -7.39 -1.12 6.84
CA VAL A 53 -6.92 -1.08 5.44
C VAL A 53 -5.39 -1.17 5.39
N TYR A 54 -4.83 -1.79 4.35
CA TYR A 54 -3.38 -1.71 4.09
C TYR A 54 -2.96 -0.32 3.59
N GLY A 55 -3.93 0.45 3.09
CA GLY A 55 -3.76 1.84 2.75
C GLY A 55 -4.90 2.34 1.90
N GLN A 56 -4.72 3.56 1.41
CA GLN A 56 -5.69 4.24 0.60
C GLN A 56 -4.97 5.26 -0.30
N ALA A 57 -5.57 5.57 -1.44
CA ALA A 57 -5.08 6.52 -2.41
C ALA A 57 -6.15 7.56 -2.78
N GLN A 58 -5.76 8.84 -2.84
CA GLN A 58 -6.54 9.93 -3.43
C GLN A 58 -5.84 10.40 -4.72
N ALA A 59 -6.18 9.77 -5.84
CA ALA A 59 -5.50 9.99 -7.12
C ALA A 59 -5.57 11.45 -7.62
N ILE A 60 -6.70 12.15 -7.38
CA ILE A 60 -6.89 13.55 -7.80
C ILE A 60 -5.88 14.48 -7.12
N ASP A 61 -5.58 14.22 -5.85
CA ASP A 61 -4.64 15.01 -5.06
C ASP A 61 -3.21 14.47 -5.13
N GLY A 62 -3.02 13.30 -5.76
CA GLY A 62 -1.73 12.63 -5.89
C GLY A 62 -1.15 12.23 -4.52
N VAL A 63 -2.00 11.90 -3.56
CA VAL A 63 -1.58 11.55 -2.19
C VAL A 63 -2.10 10.19 -1.76
N GLY A 64 -1.29 9.45 -0.99
CA GLY A 64 -1.64 8.14 -0.47
C GLY A 64 -1.06 7.92 0.93
N VAL A 65 -1.63 6.97 1.66
CA VAL A 65 -1.08 6.46 2.92
C VAL A 65 -1.10 4.94 2.89
N TYR A 66 0.01 4.30 3.26
CA TYR A 66 0.13 2.85 3.33
C TYR A 66 0.72 2.42 4.67
N SER A 67 0.16 1.37 5.24
CA SER A 67 0.61 0.77 6.49
C SER A 67 1.25 -0.60 6.24
N PHE A 68 2.40 -0.80 6.86
CA PHE A 68 3.06 -2.11 6.94
C PHE A 68 2.79 -2.84 8.26
N ALA A 69 1.93 -2.30 9.13
CA ALA A 69 1.67 -2.86 10.46
C ALA A 69 1.26 -4.34 10.39
N ARG A 70 0.27 -4.64 9.54
CA ARG A 70 -0.29 -5.98 9.35
C ARG A 70 0.56 -6.91 8.49
N LEU A 71 1.71 -6.44 8.00
CA LEU A 71 2.68 -7.28 7.28
C LEU A 71 3.69 -7.93 8.23
N ASP A 72 3.75 -7.48 9.49
CA ASP A 72 4.50 -8.17 10.53
C ASP A 72 3.82 -9.51 10.82
N PRO A 73 4.51 -10.66 10.64
CA PRO A 73 3.97 -11.98 10.99
C PRO A 73 3.54 -12.10 12.45
N LEU A 74 4.04 -11.19 13.30
CA LEU A 74 3.71 -11.13 14.73
C LEU A 74 2.53 -10.21 15.06
N PHE A 75 1.99 -9.46 14.09
CA PHE A 75 0.96 -8.43 14.35
C PHE A 75 -0.27 -8.96 15.09
N SER A 76 -0.72 -10.17 14.74
CA SER A 76 -1.84 -10.87 15.42
C SER A 76 -1.40 -12.24 15.95
N ALA A 77 -0.11 -12.41 16.23
CA ALA A 77 0.41 -13.67 16.73
C ALA A 77 -0.11 -13.97 18.14
N SER A 78 -0.44 -15.23 18.39
CA SER A 78 -0.74 -15.69 19.74
C SER A 78 0.49 -15.58 20.64
N LEU A 79 0.29 -15.51 21.96
CA LEU A 79 1.39 -15.53 22.93
C LEU A 79 2.35 -16.72 22.70
N GLN A 80 1.81 -17.86 22.29
CA GLN A 80 2.59 -19.07 22.04
C GLN A 80 3.49 -18.92 20.82
N THR A 81 3.02 -18.25 19.77
CA THR A 81 3.84 -17.86 18.61
C THR A 81 4.87 -16.81 18.99
N LEU A 82 4.51 -15.79 19.76
CA LEU A 82 5.47 -14.75 20.20
C LEU A 82 6.64 -15.32 21.01
N LEU A 83 6.38 -16.33 21.85
CA LEU A 83 7.40 -16.98 22.67
C LEU A 83 8.31 -17.94 21.88
N SER A 84 7.88 -18.38 20.70
CA SER A 84 8.58 -19.42 19.91
C SER A 84 9.10 -18.93 18.57
N PHE A 85 8.64 -17.76 18.11
CA PHE A 85 8.97 -17.24 16.79
C PHE A 85 10.30 -16.52 16.78
N SER A 86 11.18 -16.96 15.88
CA SER A 86 12.40 -16.26 15.52
C SER A 86 12.30 -15.73 14.10
N LEU A 87 12.55 -14.43 13.95
CA LEU A 87 12.55 -13.74 12.66
C LEU A 87 13.78 -14.18 11.84
N THR A 88 13.57 -15.10 10.89
CA THR A 88 14.60 -15.56 9.95
C THR A 88 14.80 -14.56 8.81
N ASP A 89 15.93 -14.65 8.12
CA ASP A 89 16.18 -13.86 6.91
C ASP A 89 15.15 -14.15 5.80
N GLY A 90 14.66 -15.38 5.71
CA GLY A 90 13.57 -15.75 4.80
C GLY A 90 12.29 -14.96 5.08
N HIS A 91 11.92 -14.82 6.36
CA HIS A 91 10.77 -13.98 6.75
C HIS A 91 10.98 -12.52 6.36
N ARG A 92 12.18 -11.96 6.58
CA ARG A 92 12.49 -10.57 6.21
C ARG A 92 12.34 -10.32 4.72
N VAL A 93 12.81 -11.24 3.88
CA VAL A 93 12.67 -11.14 2.42
C VAL A 93 11.20 -11.16 1.99
N ILE A 94 10.38 -12.03 2.58
CA ILE A 94 8.94 -12.11 2.28
C ILE A 94 8.23 -10.81 2.69
N ILE A 95 8.46 -10.33 3.92
CA ILE A 95 7.87 -9.08 4.42
C ILE A 95 8.24 -7.92 3.50
N LEU A 96 9.53 -7.77 3.16
CA LEU A 96 9.99 -6.70 2.27
C LEU A 96 9.34 -6.80 0.89
N ARG A 97 9.23 -8.01 0.33
CA ARG A 97 8.56 -8.23 -0.96
C ARG A 97 7.09 -7.82 -0.90
N ARG A 98 6.39 -8.10 0.20
CA ARG A 98 4.99 -7.69 0.41
C ARG A 98 4.86 -6.17 0.54
N CYS A 99 5.73 -5.53 1.33
CA CYS A 99 5.77 -4.07 1.46
C CYS A 99 5.94 -3.38 0.09
N VAL A 100 6.91 -3.83 -0.70
CA VAL A 100 7.16 -3.30 -2.05
C VAL A 100 5.97 -3.56 -2.96
N LYS A 101 5.39 -4.76 -2.93
CA LYS A 101 4.24 -5.11 -3.76
C LYS A 101 3.03 -4.21 -3.48
N ILE A 102 2.64 -4.08 -2.21
CA ILE A 102 1.50 -3.23 -1.81
C ILE A 102 1.79 -1.79 -2.22
N LEU A 103 2.97 -1.26 -1.90
CA LEU A 103 3.31 0.12 -2.27
C LEU A 103 3.20 0.34 -3.78
N LEU A 104 3.72 -0.57 -4.61
CA LEU A 104 3.65 -0.46 -6.06
C LEU A 104 2.21 -0.60 -6.60
N HIS A 105 1.42 -1.53 -6.05
CA HIS A 105 0.00 -1.71 -6.39
C HIS A 105 -0.76 -0.39 -6.19
N GLU A 106 -0.55 0.22 -5.04
CA GLU A 106 -1.27 1.40 -4.64
C GLU A 106 -0.78 2.68 -5.33
N LEU A 107 0.51 2.78 -5.63
CA LEU A 107 1.03 3.80 -6.57
C LEU A 107 0.34 3.67 -7.94
N GLY A 108 0.04 2.45 -8.39
CA GLY A 108 -0.77 2.21 -9.58
C GLY A 108 -2.15 2.88 -9.50
N HIS A 109 -2.82 2.80 -8.35
CA HIS A 109 -4.08 3.51 -8.14
C HIS A 109 -3.94 5.03 -8.24
N LEU A 110 -2.83 5.61 -7.77
CA LEU A 110 -2.56 7.04 -7.93
C LEU A 110 -2.37 7.46 -9.39
N PHE A 111 -1.91 6.56 -10.25
CA PHE A 111 -1.87 6.77 -11.71
C PHE A 111 -3.19 6.45 -12.42
N GLY A 112 -4.26 6.16 -11.68
CA GLY A 112 -5.59 5.89 -12.21
C GLY A 112 -5.81 4.43 -12.65
N LEU A 113 -4.89 3.51 -12.34
CA LEU A 113 -5.08 2.09 -12.65
C LEU A 113 -6.09 1.51 -11.67
N LYS A 114 -7.14 0.86 -12.18
CA LYS A 114 -8.04 0.03 -11.37
C LYS A 114 -7.51 -1.40 -11.26
N HIS A 115 -8.11 -2.20 -10.39
CA HIS A 115 -7.83 -3.63 -10.31
C HIS A 115 -7.90 -4.29 -11.69
N CYS A 116 -6.90 -5.12 -11.99
CA CYS A 116 -6.78 -5.84 -13.24
C CYS A 116 -7.44 -7.21 -13.13
N ILE A 117 -8.26 -7.56 -14.12
CA ILE A 117 -8.94 -8.86 -14.22
C ILE A 117 -8.52 -9.63 -15.49
N TYR A 118 -7.60 -9.09 -16.29
CA TYR A 118 -7.26 -9.62 -17.61
C TYR A 118 -6.12 -10.63 -17.58
N TYR A 119 -5.15 -10.44 -16.68
CA TYR A 119 -3.92 -11.23 -16.58
C TYR A 119 -3.44 -11.30 -15.14
N ILE A 120 -2.49 -12.20 -14.88
CA ILE A 120 -1.63 -12.15 -13.70
C ILE A 120 -0.82 -10.84 -13.75
N CYS A 121 -1.03 -9.96 -12.77
CA CYS A 121 -0.59 -8.58 -12.78
C CYS A 121 -0.40 -8.07 -11.35
N LEU A 122 0.56 -7.16 -11.15
CA LEU A 122 0.69 -6.41 -9.90
C LEU A 122 -0.63 -5.76 -9.45
N MET A 123 -1.47 -5.32 -10.39
CA MET A 123 -2.75 -4.66 -10.10
C MET A 123 -3.92 -5.64 -9.86
N ASN A 124 -3.69 -6.95 -9.70
CA ASN A 124 -4.80 -7.84 -9.34
C ASN A 124 -5.26 -7.55 -7.90
N GLY A 125 -6.58 -7.54 -7.66
CA GLY A 125 -7.10 -7.47 -6.28
C GLY A 125 -6.73 -8.75 -5.51
N ALA A 126 -6.50 -8.63 -4.20
CA ALA A 126 -6.24 -9.74 -3.31
C ALA A 126 -7.11 -9.62 -2.04
N ASN A 127 -7.76 -10.71 -1.64
CA ASN A 127 -8.53 -10.77 -0.40
C ASN A 127 -7.73 -11.36 0.78
N ASN A 128 -6.57 -11.98 0.50
CA ASN A 128 -5.71 -12.58 1.50
C ASN A 128 -4.25 -12.57 1.06
N GLU A 129 -3.35 -12.86 2.00
CA GLU A 129 -1.90 -12.85 1.77
C GLU A 129 -1.44 -13.88 0.74
N ILE A 130 -2.11 -15.04 0.65
CA ILE A 130 -1.74 -16.11 -0.30
C ILE A 130 -2.00 -15.64 -1.73
N GLU A 131 -3.15 -14.99 -1.98
CA GLU A 131 -3.46 -14.37 -3.25
C GLU A 131 -2.47 -13.27 -3.59
N MET A 132 -2.20 -12.37 -2.64
CA MET A 132 -1.21 -11.31 -2.80
C MET A 132 0.16 -11.89 -3.17
N ASP A 133 0.63 -12.92 -2.47
CA ASP A 133 1.96 -13.51 -2.68
C ASP A 133 2.13 -14.13 -4.07
N ARG A 134 1.06 -14.72 -4.62
CA ARG A 134 1.03 -15.30 -5.97
C ARG A 134 1.13 -14.25 -7.09
N GLN A 135 0.76 -13.01 -6.82
CA GLN A 135 0.82 -11.93 -7.80
C GLN A 135 2.29 -11.52 -8.10
N PRO A 136 2.58 -11.02 -9.31
CA PRO A 136 3.92 -10.56 -9.66
C PRO A 136 4.18 -9.15 -9.11
N LEU A 137 5.44 -8.71 -9.20
CA LEU A 137 5.82 -7.31 -8.94
C LEU A 137 5.73 -6.43 -10.20
N TYR A 138 5.37 -6.99 -11.36
CA TYR A 138 5.31 -6.31 -12.64
C TYR A 138 3.87 -6.10 -13.12
N LEU A 139 3.67 -5.06 -13.92
CA LEU A 139 2.41 -4.81 -14.61
C LEU A 139 2.29 -5.73 -15.82
N CYS A 140 1.08 -6.27 -16.06
CA CYS A 140 0.79 -6.96 -17.31
C CYS A 140 0.76 -5.96 -18.50
N PRO A 141 0.80 -6.43 -19.76
CA PRO A 141 0.83 -5.54 -20.94
C PRO A 141 -0.31 -4.51 -20.98
N VAL A 142 -1.51 -4.89 -20.51
CA VAL A 142 -2.66 -3.99 -20.43
C VAL A 142 -2.44 -2.86 -19.43
N CYS A 143 -2.01 -3.18 -18.21
CA CYS A 143 -1.77 -2.17 -17.17
C CYS A 143 -0.53 -1.33 -17.48
N LEU A 144 0.50 -1.92 -18.09
CA LEU A 144 1.68 -1.19 -18.55
C LEU A 144 1.30 -0.17 -19.63
N ARG A 145 0.43 -0.55 -20.59
CA ARG A 145 -0.08 0.38 -21.61
C ARG A 145 -0.94 1.51 -21.00
N LYS A 146 -1.75 1.22 -19.99
CA LYS A 146 -2.50 2.24 -19.23
C LYS A 146 -1.54 3.22 -18.54
N LEU A 147 -0.52 2.72 -17.84
CA LEU A 147 0.47 3.58 -17.20
C LEU A 147 1.24 4.43 -18.22
N TYR A 148 1.63 3.83 -19.35
CA TYR A 148 2.25 4.57 -20.46
C TYR A 148 1.35 5.71 -20.94
N SER A 149 0.04 5.50 -21.05
CA SER A 149 -0.86 6.57 -21.52
C SER A 149 -0.85 7.80 -20.60
N THR A 150 -0.58 7.61 -19.31
CA THR A 150 -0.44 8.68 -18.30
C THR A 150 0.94 9.32 -18.30
N LEU A 151 2.01 8.53 -18.39
CA LEU A 151 3.39 8.98 -18.13
C LEU A 151 4.25 9.18 -19.38
N GLN A 152 3.88 8.58 -20.52
CA GLN A 152 4.60 8.67 -21.80
C GLN A 152 6.10 8.32 -21.70
N PHE A 153 6.49 7.39 -20.81
CA PHE A 153 7.87 6.92 -20.67
C PHE A 153 8.26 5.98 -21.80
N ASN A 154 9.56 5.92 -22.14
CA ASN A 154 10.05 4.98 -23.13
C ASN A 154 10.15 3.57 -22.54
N VAL A 155 9.34 2.64 -23.06
CA VAL A 155 9.28 1.25 -22.57
C VAL A 155 10.59 0.48 -22.84
N ARG A 156 11.46 0.96 -23.74
CA ARG A 156 12.75 0.32 -24.06
C ARG A 156 13.89 0.72 -23.11
N ASP A 157 13.69 1.75 -22.31
CA ASP A 157 14.70 2.28 -21.39
C ASP A 157 14.56 1.71 -19.96
N VAL A 158 13.67 0.72 -19.78
CA VAL A 158 13.34 0.06 -18.50
C VAL A 158 13.68 -1.43 -18.57
#